data_AF-A0A947JRR5-F1
#
_entry.id   AF-A0A947JRR5-F1
#
_cell.length_a   1.000
_cell.length_b   1.000
_cell.length_c   1.000
_cell.angle_alpha   90.00
_cell.angle_beta   90.00
_cell.angle_gamma   90.00
#
_symmetry.space_group_name_H-M   'P 1'
#
loop_
_entity.id
_entity.type
_entity.pdbx_description
1 polymer ?
#
loop_
_entity_poly.entity_id
_entity_poly.type
_entity_poly.pdbx_seq_one_letter_code
_entity_poly.pdbx_strand_id
1 'polypeptide(L)'
;MEKIQVMDRTASGALQVEELGVTIRSFPIVFKGLPLADYQALVTWHDSIANGAENNFTYYDEDGVAHTVKMLTLVLNFKQTSYQRYAGELLLEVVG
;
A
#
# COMPACT_ATOMS: atom_id res chain seq x y z
N MET A 1 4.32 -23.91 6.96
CA MET A 1 4.63 -24.26 8.36
C MET A 1 3.35 -24.16 9.15
N GLU A 2 2.80 -25.30 9.55
CA GLU A 2 1.58 -25.42 10.34
C GLU A 2 1.80 -24.81 11.73
N LYS A 3 0.93 -23.89 12.15
CA LYS A 3 0.99 -23.27 13.49
C LYS A 3 0.27 -24.19 14.47
N ILE A 4 1.04 -24.91 15.28
CA ILE A 4 0.51 -25.76 16.36
C ILE A 4 -0.08 -24.86 17.45
N GLN A 5 -1.36 -25.04 17.73
CA GLN A 5 -2.09 -24.39 18.80
C GLN A 5 -1.77 -25.10 20.13
N VAL A 6 -1.00 -24.45 21.00
CA VAL A 6 -0.86 -24.92 22.39
C VAL A 6 -2.02 -24.32 23.18
N MET A 7 -3.04 -25.13 23.45
CA MET A 7 -4.03 -24.82 24.48
C MET A 7 -3.48 -25.27 25.84
N ASP A 8 -2.81 -24.38 26.57
CA ASP A 8 -2.63 -24.58 28.01
C ASP A 8 -3.87 -24.05 28.75
N ARG A 9 -4.42 -24.85 29.66
CA ARG A 9 -5.59 -24.50 30.48
C ARG A 9 -5.10 -23.99 31.84
N THR A 10 -4.92 -22.69 32.00
CA THR A 10 -4.78 -22.11 33.35
C THR A 10 -6.15 -21.94 34.02
N ALA A 11 -6.19 -22.22 35.32
CA ALA A 11 -7.40 -22.44 36.13
C ALA A 11 -8.26 -21.19 36.41
N SER A 12 -8.17 -20.13 35.61
CA SER A 12 -8.89 -18.87 35.88
C SER A 12 -9.30 -18.13 34.62
N GLY A 13 -10.02 -18.83 33.73
CA GLY A 13 -11.17 -18.28 32.98
C GLY A 13 -10.99 -17.04 32.07
N ALA A 14 -9.78 -16.60 31.76
CA ALA A 14 -9.56 -15.54 30.78
C ALA A 14 -8.64 -16.06 29.67
N LEU A 15 -9.22 -16.44 28.55
CA LEU A 15 -8.51 -16.48 27.28
C LEU A 15 -8.29 -15.02 26.86
N GLN A 16 -7.15 -14.45 27.23
CA GLN A 16 -6.67 -13.25 26.54
C GLN A 16 -6.19 -13.70 25.16
N VAL A 17 -7.09 -13.61 24.18
CA VAL A 17 -6.68 -13.54 22.79
C VAL A 17 -6.16 -12.13 22.58
N GLU A 18 -4.87 -11.92 22.82
CA GLU A 18 -4.18 -10.76 22.28
C GLU A 18 -4.03 -11.01 20.78
N GLU A 19 -5.04 -10.57 20.01
CA GLU A 19 -4.82 -10.27 18.61
C GLU A 19 -3.75 -9.17 18.58
N LEU A 20 -2.50 -9.57 18.38
CA LEU A 20 -1.45 -8.69 17.87
C LEU A 20 -1.89 -8.27 16.47
N GLY A 21 -2.83 -7.32 16.42
CA GLY A 21 -3.32 -6.71 15.20
C GLY A 21 -2.11 -6.10 14.51
N VAL A 22 -1.73 -6.68 13.37
CA VAL A 22 -0.72 -6.07 12.49
C VAL A 22 -1.24 -4.66 12.19
N THR A 23 -0.50 -3.64 12.63
CA THR A 23 -0.89 -2.26 12.36
C THR A 23 -0.67 -2.00 10.88
N ILE A 24 -1.74 -2.14 10.10
CA ILE A 24 -1.72 -1.83 8.67
C ILE A 24 -1.76 -0.32 8.53
N ARG A 25 -0.69 0.27 7.99
CA ARG A 25 -0.62 1.70 7.65
C ARG A 25 -0.64 1.84 6.14
N SER A 26 -1.59 2.62 5.63
CA SER A 26 -1.74 2.89 4.20
C SER A 26 -1.51 4.37 3.87
N PHE A 27 -0.86 4.64 2.73
CA PHE A 27 -0.66 5.99 2.19
C PHE A 27 -1.42 6.18 0.87
N PRO A 28 -2.50 6.98 0.86
CA PRO A 28 -3.15 7.39 -0.38
C PRO A 28 -2.39 8.55 -1.02
N ILE A 29 -2.02 8.42 -2.30
CA ILE A 29 -1.41 9.47 -3.10
C ILE A 29 -2.42 9.95 -4.14
N VAL A 30 -2.85 11.20 -4.02
CA VAL A 30 -3.91 11.78 -4.84
C VAL A 30 -3.35 12.73 -5.90
N PHE A 31 -3.69 12.47 -7.16
CA PHE A 31 -3.33 13.30 -8.31
C PHE A 31 -4.57 14.07 -8.79
N LYS A 32 -4.49 15.41 -8.82
CA LYS A 32 -5.64 16.28 -9.19
C LYS A 32 -5.58 16.86 -10.62
N GLY A 33 -4.49 16.66 -11.35
CA GLY A 33 -4.28 17.29 -12.65
C GLY A 33 -2.93 16.96 -13.29
N LEU A 34 -2.56 15.68 -13.25
CA LEU A 34 -1.32 15.15 -13.79
C LEU A 34 -1.26 15.38 -15.33
N PRO A 35 -0.24 16.06 -15.86
CA PRO A 35 -0.01 16.14 -17.31
C PRO A 35 0.06 14.77 -17.98
N LEU A 36 -0.30 14.68 -19.27
CA LEU A 36 -0.23 13.43 -20.04
C LEU A 36 1.16 12.77 -19.97
N ALA A 37 2.24 13.55 -20.10
CA ALA A 37 3.61 13.01 -20.07
C ALA A 37 3.91 12.35 -18.72
N ASP A 38 3.54 13.00 -17.62
CA ASP A 38 3.75 12.46 -16.27
C ASP A 38 2.84 11.27 -15.99
N TYR A 39 1.61 11.27 -16.52
CA TYR A 39 0.73 10.12 -16.44
C TYR A 39 1.31 8.90 -17.18
N GLN A 40 1.85 9.11 -18.39
CA GLN A 40 2.51 8.03 -19.14
C GLN A 40 3.77 7.51 -18.43
N ALA A 41 4.56 8.41 -17.84
CA ALA A 41 5.71 8.03 -17.03
C ALA A 41 5.27 7.22 -15.78
N LEU A 42 4.20 7.63 -15.12
CA LEU A 42 3.63 6.92 -13.97
C LEU A 42 3.14 5.53 -14.35
N VAL A 43 2.43 5.39 -15.47
CA VAL A 43 1.98 4.09 -16.00
C VAL A 43 3.17 3.17 -16.28
N THR A 44 4.19 3.70 -16.94
CA THR A 44 5.42 2.94 -17.23
C THR A 44 6.09 2.47 -15.94
N TRP A 45 6.27 3.38 -14.98
CA TRP A 45 6.87 3.08 -13.67
C TRP A 45 6.05 2.03 -12.90
N HIS A 46 4.72 2.17 -12.89
CA HIS A 46 3.83 1.23 -12.24
C HIS A 46 4.02 -0.17 -12.81
N ASP A 47 3.91 -0.33 -14.13
CA ASP A 47 3.95 -1.65 -14.77
C ASP A 47 5.33 -2.32 -14.69
N SER A 48 6.40 -1.54 -14.58
CA SER A 48 7.78 -2.07 -14.56
C SER A 48 8.41 -2.22 -13.18
N ILE A 49 7.98 -1.43 -12.19
CA ILE A 49 8.62 -1.40 -10.86
C ILE A 49 7.63 -1.73 -9.74
N ALA A 50 6.46 -1.10 -9.74
CA ALA A 50 5.57 -1.11 -8.58
C ALA A 50 4.45 -2.15 -8.65
N ASN A 51 4.14 -2.68 -9.82
CA ASN A 51 3.02 -3.59 -10.00
C ASN A 51 3.29 -4.93 -9.31
N GLY A 52 2.38 -5.34 -8.42
CA GLY A 52 2.43 -6.61 -7.71
C GLY A 52 2.82 -6.46 -6.23
N ALA A 53 2.08 -7.16 -5.35
CA ALA A 53 2.24 -7.09 -3.90
C ALA A 53 3.60 -7.60 -3.37
N GLU A 54 4.38 -8.28 -4.21
CA GLU A 54 5.73 -8.77 -3.89
C GLU A 54 6.81 -7.70 -4.11
N ASN A 55 6.51 -6.64 -4.88
CA ASN A 55 7.44 -5.58 -5.19
C ASN A 55 7.36 -4.48 -4.12
N ASN A 56 8.33 -4.52 -3.21
CA ASN A 56 8.49 -3.52 -2.18
C ASN A 56 9.44 -2.41 -2.64
N PHE A 57 9.12 -1.17 -2.33
CA PHE A 57 9.96 -0.02 -2.64
C PHE A 57 9.95 1.01 -1.51
N THR A 58 10.93 1.91 -1.53
CA THR A 58 11.01 2.99 -0.55
C THR A 58 10.11 4.15 -0.96
N TYR A 59 9.20 4.52 -0.08
CA TYR A 59 8.39 5.74 -0.18
C TYR A 59 8.84 6.73 0.88
N TYR A 60 9.03 7.99 0.50
CA TYR A 60 9.29 9.08 1.44
C TYR A 60 8.00 9.86 1.63
N ASP A 61 7.55 9.99 2.88
CA ASP A 61 6.36 10.78 3.19
C ASP A 61 6.63 12.30 3.12
N GLU A 62 5.61 13.09 3.47
CA GLU A 62 5.65 14.55 3.44
C GLU A 62 6.67 15.16 4.42
N ASP A 63 7.04 14.43 5.48
CA ASP A 63 8.07 14.81 6.44
C ASP A 63 9.48 14.30 6.02
N GLY A 64 9.57 13.59 4.90
CA GLY A 64 10.80 13.00 4.39
C GLY A 64 11.20 11.69 5.08
N VAL A 65 10.31 11.05 5.83
CA VAL A 65 10.56 9.77 6.49
C VAL A 65 10.42 8.63 5.48
N ALA A 66 11.42 7.74 5.44
CA ALA A 66 11.41 6.57 4.58
C ALA A 66 10.54 5.45 5.15
N HIS A 67 9.64 4.94 4.33
CA HIS A 67 8.80 3.76 4.60
C HIS A 67 9.03 2.71 3.51
N THR A 68 9.16 1.45 3.90
CA THR A 68 9.09 0.34 2.94
C THR A 68 7.62 0.07 2.66
N VAL A 69 7.21 0.19 1.41
CA VAL A 69 5.81 0.04 1.00
C VAL A 69 5.65 -0.93 -0.15
N LYS A 70 4.43 -1.43 -0.33
CA LYS A 70 3.97 -2.14 -1.52
C LYS A 70 2.80 -1.40 -2.18
N MET A 71 2.65 -1.56 -3.49
CA MET A 71 1.53 -1.00 -4.23
C MET A 71 0.28 -1.86 -4.03
N LEU A 72 -0.82 -1.24 -3.59
CA LEU A 72 -2.14 -1.87 -3.55
C LEU A 72 -2.99 -1.58 -4.78
N THR A 73 -2.71 -0.48 -5.48
CA THR A 73 -3.37 -0.17 -6.76
C THR A 73 -2.81 -1.06 -7.86
N LEU A 74 -3.55 -2.09 -8.26
CA LEU A 74 -3.11 -3.05 -9.28
C LEU A 74 -3.28 -2.56 -10.72
N VAL A 75 -4.16 -1.58 -10.94
CA VAL A 75 -4.49 -1.05 -12.27
C VAL A 75 -4.58 0.47 -12.19
N LEU A 76 -3.80 1.16 -13.01
CA LEU A 76 -3.88 2.60 -13.19
C LEU A 76 -5.01 2.96 -14.16
N ASN A 77 -6.09 3.54 -13.63
CA ASN A 77 -7.26 3.95 -14.40
C ASN A 77 -7.60 5.44 -14.19
N PHE A 78 -6.60 6.33 -14.25
CA PHE A 78 -6.83 7.74 -13.97
C PHE A 78 -7.78 8.35 -15.00
N LYS A 79 -8.73 9.15 -14.50
CA LYS A 79 -9.74 9.81 -15.33
C LYS A 79 -9.16 11.08 -15.95
N GLN A 80 -9.34 11.25 -17.24
CA GLN A 80 -9.04 12.52 -17.89
C GLN A 80 -10.05 13.59 -17.43
N THR A 81 -9.57 14.67 -16.83
CA THR A 81 -10.40 15.77 -16.28
C THR A 81 -10.43 17.00 -17.17
N SER A 82 -9.39 17.20 -17.99
CA SER A 82 -9.33 18.24 -19.02
C SER A 82 -8.34 17.83 -20.14
N TYR A 83 -8.11 18.67 -21.14
CA TYR A 83 -7.21 18.34 -22.26
C TYR A 83 -5.82 17.92 -21.74
N GLN A 84 -5.45 16.65 -21.93
CA GLN A 84 -4.19 16.06 -21.49
C GLN A 84 -3.92 16.18 -19.98
N ARG A 85 -4.96 16.18 -19.15
CA ARG A 85 -4.87 16.18 -17.68
C ARG A 85 -5.62 15.01 -17.09
N TYR A 86 -4.96 14.28 -16.19
CA TYR A 86 -5.47 13.08 -15.56
C TYR A 86 -5.55 13.26 -14.03
N ALA A 87 -6.58 12.68 -13.42
CA ALA A 87 -6.74 12.64 -11.98
C ALA A 87 -7.06 11.22 -11.52
N GLY A 88 -6.54 10.87 -10.35
CA GLY A 88 -6.69 9.54 -9.79
C GLY A 88 -5.93 9.40 -8.49
N GLU A 89 -5.90 8.18 -7.96
CA GLU A 89 -5.32 7.87 -6.67
C GLU A 89 -4.49 6.59 -6.77
N LEU A 90 -3.37 6.58 -6.05
CA LEU A 90 -2.61 5.38 -5.74
C LEU A 90 -2.72 5.06 -4.27
N LEU A 91 -2.79 3.78 -3.94
CA LEU A 91 -2.78 3.31 -2.58
C LEU A 91 -1.52 2.49 -2.33
N LEU A 92 -0.76 2.90 -1.31
CA LEU A 92 0.41 2.20 -0.82
C LEU A 92 0.13 1.63 0.56
N GLU A 93 0.75 0.51 0.89
CA GLU A 93 0.71 -0.08 2.23
C GLU A 93 2.12 -0.25 2.76
N VAL A 94 2.35 0.18 4.00
CA VAL A 94 3.62 -0.05 4.71
C VAL A 94 3.77 -1.52 5.00
N VAL A 95 4.92 -2.07 4.60
CA VAL A 95 5.31 -3.44 4.90
C VAL A 95 6.02 -3.40 6.26
N GLY A 96 5.43 -4.07 7.26
CA GLY A 96 5.91 -4.15 8.63
C GLY A 96 5.72 -5.54 9.22
#